data_AF-A0A2X1QKB2-F1
#
_entry.id   AF-A0A2X1QKB2-F1
#
_cell.length_a   1.000
_cell.length_b   1.000
_cell.length_c   1.000
_cell.angle_alpha   90.00
_cell.angle_beta   90.00
_cell.angle_gamma   90.00
#
_symmetry.space_group_name_H-M   'P 1'
#
loop_
_entity.id
_entity.type
_entity.pdbx_description
1 polymer ?
#
loop_
_entity_poly.entity_id
_entity_poly.type
_entity_poly.pdbx_seq_one_letter_code
_entity_poly.pdbx_strand_id
1 'polypeptide(L)' 'MFIYRDEVYNDNSEDKGVAEIIIGKQRNGPIGRVRLKFNGQFSRFDNLAEQREYRDDY' A
#
# COMPACT_ATOMS: atom_id res chain seq x y z
N MET A 1 10.27 -0.71 -6.28
CA MET A 1 8.98 -1.09 -5.65
C MET A 1 9.30 -1.54 -4.25
N PHE A 2 8.61 -0.99 -3.27
CA PHE A 2 8.75 -1.32 -1.86
C PHE A 2 7.37 -1.64 -1.27
N ILE A 3 7.33 -2.49 -0.26
CA ILE A 3 6.11 -2.89 0.43
C ILE A 3 6.26 -2.48 1.89
N TYR A 4 5.27 -1.73 2.39
CA TYR A 4 5.21 -1.32 3.78
C TYR A 4 3.87 -1.74 4.39
N ARG A 5 3.92 -2.28 5.61
CA ARG A 5 2.75 -2.68 6.40
C ARG A 5 2.93 -2.12 7.79
N ASP A 6 2.17 -1.08 8.12
CA ASP A 6 2.30 -0.41 9.42
C ASP A 6 1.98 -1.36 10.58
N GLU A 7 0.99 -2.24 10.41
CA GLU A 7 0.60 -3.25 11.41
C GLU A 7 1.73 -4.19 11.86
N VAL A 8 2.81 -4.34 11.09
CA VAL A 8 3.97 -5.19 11.46
C VAL A 8 4.89 -4.49 12.45
N TYR A 9 4.89 -3.15 12.43
CA TYR A 9 5.78 -2.31 13.25
C TYR A 9 5.03 -1.58 14.36
N ASN A 10 3.70 -1.43 14.22
CA ASN A 10 2.81 -0.74 15.14
C ASN A 10 1.57 -1.59 15.44
N ASP A 11 1.52 -2.17 16.64
CA ASP A 11 0.41 -3.02 17.10
C ASP A 11 -0.94 -2.29 17.18
N ASN A 12 -0.92 -0.95 17.31
CA ASN A 12 -2.10 -0.09 17.41
C ASN A 12 -2.37 0.69 16.11
N SER A 13 -1.80 0.25 14.98
CA SER A 13 -2.05 0.86 13.68
C SER A 13 -3.54 0.96 13.37
N GLU A 14 -3.96 2.10 12.82
CA GLU A 14 -5.31 2.29 12.27
C GLU A 14 -5.45 1.61 10.90
N ASP A 15 -4.33 1.34 10.22
CA ASP A 15 -4.23 0.74 8.88
C ASP A 15 -4.05 -0.80 8.94
N LYS A 16 -4.69 -1.48 9.90
CA LYS A 16 -4.62 -2.95 10.02
C LYS A 16 -5.20 -3.63 8.78
N GLY A 17 -4.48 -4.64 8.29
CA GLY A 17 -4.80 -5.34 7.06
C GLY A 17 -4.60 -4.50 5.79
N VAL A 18 -3.91 -3.36 5.86
CA VAL A 18 -3.54 -2.53 4.71
C VAL A 18 -2.03 -2.62 4.47
N ALA A 19 -1.66 -2.72 3.20
CA ALA A 19 -0.29 -2.61 2.74
C ALA A 19 -0.15 -1.42 1.79
N GLU A 20 0.88 -0.61 2.00
CA GLU A 20 1.26 0.46 1.10
C GLU A 20 2.34 -0.04 0.13
N ILE A 21 2.04 0.04 -1.15
CA ILE A 21 2.95 -0.27 -2.25
C ILE A 21 3.56 1.03 -2.74
N ILE A 22 4.87 1.18 -2.57
CA ILE A 22 5.60 2.39 -2.93
C ILE A 22 6.37 2.13 -4.23
N ILE A 23 5.95 2.80 -5.29
CA ILE A 23 6.63 2.84 -6.57
C ILE A 23 7.70 3.93 -6.50
N GLY A 24 8.84 3.65 -5.87
CA GLY A 24 9.93 4.63 -5.73
C GLY A 24 10.74 4.89 -7.03
N LYS A 25 10.60 4.04 -8.05
CA LYS A 25 11.26 4.22 -9.36
C LYS A 25 10.47 3.53 -10.45
N GLN A 26 10.11 4.30 -11.48
CA GLN A 26 9.45 3.83 -12.70
C GLN A 26 10.09 4.53 -13.90
N ARG A 27 10.64 3.77 -14.88
CA ARG A 27 11.43 4.37 -15.98
C ARG A 27 10.57 5.14 -16.98
N ASN A 28 9.34 4.70 -17.20
CA ASN A 28 8.47 5.19 -18.27
C ASN A 28 7.10 5.61 -17.72
N GLY A 29 7.07 6.24 -16.55
CA GLY A 29 5.80 6.67 -15.96
C GLY A 29 5.94 7.22 -14.54
N PRO A 30 4.81 7.62 -13.95
CA PRO A 30 4.80 8.25 -12.65
C PRO A 30 5.26 7.27 -11.56
N ILE A 31 5.91 7.83 -10.55
CA ILE A 31 6.12 7.17 -9.26
C ILE A 31 4.90 7.45 -8.38
N GLY A 32 4.71 6.69 -7.30
CA GLY A 32 3.52 6.86 -6.46
C GLY A 32 3.43 5.88 -5.31
N ARG A 33 2.39 6.06 -4.50
CA ARG A 33 2.01 5.14 -3.43
C ARG A 33 0.60 4.61 -3.71
N VAL A 34 0.40 3.31 -3.50
CA VAL A 34 -0.90 2.65 -3.70
C VAL A 34 -1.21 1.82 -2.45
N ARG A 35 -2.39 2.04 -1.87
CA ARG A 35 -2.87 1.25 -0.72
C ARG A 35 -3.67 0.05 -1.20
N LEU A 36 -3.33 -1.13 -0.71
CA LEU A 36 -4.00 -2.40 -0.99
C LEU A 36 -4.43 -3.08 0.30
N LYS A 37 -5.50 -3.88 0.24
CA LYS A 37 -5.88 -4.74 1.35
C LYS A 37 -4.99 -5.97 1.36
N PHE A 38 -4.31 -6.24 2.47
CA PHE A 38 -3.51 -7.45 2.67
C PHE A 38 -4.29 -8.48 3.47
N ASN A 39 -4.57 -9.63 2.83
CA ASN A 39 -5.22 -10.75 3.46
C ASN A 39 -4.17 -11.79 3.87
N GLY A 40 -3.62 -11.63 5.09
CA GLY A 40 -2.48 -12.40 5.57
C GLY A 40 -2.69 -13.91 5.64
N GLN A 41 -3.92 -14.36 5.89
CA GLN A 41 -4.25 -15.79 5.94
C GLN A 41 -4.02 -16.50 4.59
N PHE A 42 -4.07 -15.75 3.48
CA PHE A 42 -3.88 -16.27 2.12
C PHE A 42 -2.65 -15.66 1.41
N SER A 43 -1.87 -14.82 2.09
CA SER A 43 -0.79 -14.03 1.49
C SER A 43 -1.21 -13.30 0.21
N ARG A 44 -2.43 -12.75 0.20
CA ARG A 44 -3.06 -12.13 -0.98
C ARG A 44 -3.20 -10.63 -0.80
N PHE A 45 -3.04 -9.89 -1.90
CA PHE A 45 -3.38 -8.47 -1.98
C PHE A 45 -4.65 -8.32 -2.81
N ASP A 46 -5.65 -7.68 -2.21
CA ASP A 46 -6.91 -7.33 -2.86
C ASP A 46 -6.99 -5.82 -3.04
N ASN A 47 -7.80 -5.36 -4.00
CA ASN A 47 -8.07 -3.94 -4.15
C ASN A 47 -8.74 -3.42 -2.87
N LEU A 48 -8.20 -2.35 -2.30
CA LEU A 48 -8.89 -1.64 -1.23
C LEU A 48 -10.17 -1.05 -1.82
N ALA A 49 -11.31 -1.28 -1.18
CA ALA A 49 -12.61 -0.83 -1.66
C ALA A 49 -12.64 0.71 -1.69
N GLU A 50 -12.35 1.25 -2.88
CA GLU A 50 -12.51 2.63 -3.36
C GLU A 50 -12.15 3.78 -2.41
N GLN A 51 -10.94 4.32 -2.59
CA GLN A 51 -10.75 5.77 -2.71
C GLN A 51 -9.57 6.02 -3.65
N ARG A 52 -9.87 6.29 -4.93
CA ARG A 52 -8.88 6.76 -5.89
C ARG A 52 -8.52 8.20 -5.56
N GLU A 53 -7.57 8.40 -4.66
CA GLU A 53 -6.72 9.59 -4.70
C GLU A 53 -5.31 9.13 -5.03
N TYR A 54 -4.93 9.33 -6.29
CA TYR A 54 -3.52 9.38 -6.65
C TYR A 54 -2.94 10.63 -5.98
N ARG A 55 -2.47 10.47 -4.75
CA ARG A 55 -1.71 11.51 -4.07
C ARG A 55 -0.30 11.49 -4.66
N ASP A 56 -0.12 12.28 -5.71
CA ASP A 56 1.19 12.61 -6.28
C ASP A 56 1.92 13.59 -5.35
N ASP A 57 2.19 13.15 -4.12
CA ASP A 57 3.05 13.89 -3.19
C ASP A 57 4.51 13.50 -3.49
N TYR A 58 5.13 14.24 -4.42
CA TYR A 58 6.58 14.25 -4.68
C TYR A 58 7.15 15.66 -4.68
#